data_AF-A0A956J2V1-F1
#
_entry.id   AF-A0A956J2V1-F1
#
_cell.length_a   1.000
_cell.length_b   1.000
_cell.length_c   1.000
_cell.angle_alpha   90.00
_cell.angle_beta   90.00
_cell.angle_gamma   90.00
#
_symmetry.space_group_name_H-M   'P 1'
#
loop_
_entity.id
_entity.type
_entity.pdbx_description
1 polymer ?
#
loop_
_entity_poly.entity_id
_entity_poly.type
_entity_poly.pdbx_seq_one_letter_code
_entity_poly.pdbx_strand_id
1 'polypeptide(L)'
;MHSESKIPVTSSVQSRRRALAGPRRDVVLAWWLGVVTCLVCCLAPRPAHAVKVRIRGTASLEARLIPTESGVELRSRLTDDTGRPIGKAHVRLRLSPAQPKLPAATVCGNTPLTALHRSLGEFILDSSAEGTFCLRIVELSDDAKLQLTFDGDADYDSLTKQIEIDKSRTPLALRFQPMPATLALEREQHSVWVATRSDTDLGLEPQKAQLNLFLKEFSGEESRLGQVTVSVGQRAQFLVPTASLGAPGAAQLIARFPGTRALSPAETEAPVLRTTQVTLSLDEAPTSDTARGRPLDLAVMSTVGPVPSGSVEAIYDGRSIGTTPVRDGRASLVLELEGDGGPAHLTLRFLPSSPAWVSSGNLEIEVPVPPPSPWGRIALITGALLITAWLVRAWYRPGRHETKETDERRSIPSGKPAVELLEPAGADGGWRGRVSDAHEGTPVSGATITLLIPAFSSDGVAAR
;
A
#
# COMPACT_ATOMS: atom_id res chain seq x y z
N MET A 1 8.10 13.98 -46.35
CA MET A 1 6.82 14.53 -45.85
C MET A 1 6.99 14.75 -44.35
N HIS A 2 7.42 15.95 -43.97
CA HIS A 2 6.63 16.97 -43.24
C HIS A 2 6.34 16.52 -41.79
N SER A 3 6.74 17.21 -40.72
CA SER A 3 6.83 18.66 -40.54
C SER A 3 7.72 18.99 -39.32
N GLU A 4 8.69 19.88 -39.51
CA GLU A 4 9.48 20.53 -38.46
C GLU A 4 8.69 21.72 -37.87
N SER A 5 8.62 21.80 -36.53
CA SER A 5 8.05 22.94 -35.82
C SER A 5 9.16 23.93 -35.43
N LYS A 6 9.24 25.05 -36.16
CA LYS A 6 10.06 26.23 -35.85
C LYS A 6 9.27 27.17 -34.93
N ILE A 7 9.86 27.55 -33.80
CA ILE A 7 9.37 28.62 -32.92
C ILE A 7 10.00 29.95 -33.37
N PRO A 8 9.21 31.03 -33.58
CA PRO A 8 9.76 32.33 -33.94
C PRO A 8 10.24 33.11 -32.71
N VAL A 9 11.44 33.67 -32.83
CA VAL A 9 12.01 34.71 -31.97
C VAL A 9 11.55 36.07 -32.51
N THR A 10 10.88 36.87 -31.69
CA THR A 10 10.67 38.30 -31.96
C THR A 10 11.22 39.14 -30.81
N SER A 11 12.32 39.83 -31.11
CA SER A 11 12.90 40.91 -30.31
C SER A 11 12.15 42.22 -30.60
N SER A 12 11.59 42.86 -29.59
CA SER A 12 11.29 44.29 -29.66
C SER A 12 11.87 44.99 -28.42
N VAL A 13 12.91 45.77 -28.68
CA VAL A 13 13.56 46.66 -27.71
C VAL A 13 12.79 47.98 -27.75
N GLN A 14 12.09 48.31 -26.66
CA GLN A 14 11.60 49.67 -26.41
C GLN A 14 12.21 50.21 -25.12
N SER A 15 13.22 51.06 -25.28
CA SER A 15 13.82 51.86 -24.22
C SER A 15 12.88 53.00 -23.81
N ARG A 16 12.23 52.89 -22.65
CA ARG A 16 11.63 54.03 -21.96
C ARG A 16 12.46 54.36 -20.72
N ARG A 17 13.21 55.47 -20.78
CA ARG A 17 13.75 56.14 -19.61
C ARG A 17 12.57 56.71 -18.81
N ARG A 18 12.33 56.17 -17.61
CA ARG A 18 11.47 56.79 -16.60
C ARG A 18 12.33 57.25 -15.42
N ALA A 19 12.10 58.49 -15.02
CA ALA A 19 12.77 59.16 -13.93
C ALA A 19 12.55 58.42 -12.60
N LEU A 20 13.65 58.23 -11.87
CA LEU A 20 13.68 57.65 -10.52
C LEU A 20 13.15 58.67 -9.52
N ALA A 21 11.89 58.50 -9.10
CA ALA A 21 11.41 59.05 -7.83
C ALA A 21 11.79 58.06 -6.72
N GLY A 22 12.55 58.53 -5.73
CA GLY A 22 13.04 57.71 -4.62
C GLY A 22 11.90 57.02 -3.84
N PRO A 23 12.09 55.77 -3.41
CA PRO A 23 11.04 55.01 -2.74
C PRO A 23 10.74 55.64 -1.39
N ARG A 24 9.48 56.09 -1.23
CA ARG A 24 8.91 56.41 0.07
C ARG A 24 8.95 55.15 0.94
N ARG A 25 9.44 55.30 2.18
CA ARG A 25 9.62 54.22 3.19
C ARG A 25 8.36 53.35 3.40
N ASP A 26 7.18 53.86 3.08
CA ASP A 26 5.91 53.14 3.26
C ASP A 26 5.67 52.04 2.21
N VAL A 27 6.35 52.09 1.05
CA VAL A 27 6.17 51.09 -0.02
C VAL A 27 6.92 49.79 0.26
N VAL A 28 8.02 49.87 1.03
CA VAL A 28 8.84 48.68 1.36
C VAL A 28 8.11 47.78 2.36
N LEU A 29 7.37 48.35 3.32
CA LEU A 29 6.62 47.56 4.30
C LEU A 29 5.42 46.82 3.66
N ALA A 30 4.73 47.46 2.71
CA ALA A 30 3.61 46.85 2.00
C ALA A 30 4.05 45.68 1.10
N TRP A 31 5.23 45.78 0.48
CA TRP A 31 5.81 44.68 -0.30
C TRP A 31 6.19 43.48 0.56
N TRP A 32 6.74 43.70 1.76
CA TRP A 32 7.07 42.61 2.69
C TRP A 32 5.83 41.89 3.23
N LEU A 33 4.73 42.60 3.55
CA LEU A 33 3.48 41.93 3.95
C LEU A 33 2.85 41.14 2.80
N GLY A 34 2.90 41.64 1.57
CA GLY A 34 2.38 40.93 0.40
C GLY A 34 3.10 39.61 0.13
N VAL A 35 4.44 39.59 0.26
CA VAL A 35 5.25 38.38 0.06
C VAL A 35 5.01 37.35 1.17
N VAL A 36 4.89 37.77 2.43
CA VAL A 36 4.59 36.86 3.55
C VAL A 36 3.19 36.24 3.41
N THR A 37 2.19 37.03 3.00
CA THR A 37 0.82 36.52 2.84
C THR A 37 0.69 35.54 1.67
N CYS A 38 1.40 35.78 0.56
CA CYS A 38 1.41 34.87 -0.60
C CYS A 38 2.13 33.55 -0.27
N LEU A 39 3.21 33.60 0.54
CA LEU A 39 3.91 32.40 1.00
C LEU A 39 3.02 31.51 1.87
N VAL A 40 2.19 32.12 2.74
CA VAL A 40 1.26 31.40 3.63
C VAL A 40 0.10 30.75 2.85
N CYS A 41 -0.43 31.39 1.81
CA CYS A 41 -1.52 30.80 1.00
C CYS A 41 -1.06 29.63 0.11
N CYS A 42 0.19 29.63 -0.35
CA CYS A 42 0.74 28.52 -1.16
C CYS A 42 1.08 27.26 -0.33
N LEU A 43 1.02 27.35 1.00
CA LEU A 43 1.25 26.23 1.94
C LEU A 43 -0.05 25.56 2.40
N ALA A 44 -1.21 25.92 1.85
CA ALA A 44 -2.47 25.25 2.19
C ALA A 44 -2.39 23.76 1.78
N PRO A 45 -2.50 22.81 2.74
CA PRO A 45 -2.40 21.39 2.45
C PRO A 45 -3.56 20.99 1.54
N ARG A 46 -3.23 20.42 0.37
CA ARG A 46 -4.24 19.79 -0.48
C ARG A 46 -4.85 18.62 0.29
N PRO A 47 -6.19 18.51 0.40
CA PRO A 47 -6.81 17.35 1.04
C PRO A 47 -6.40 16.10 0.26
N ALA A 48 -5.63 15.23 0.90
CA ALA A 48 -5.30 13.93 0.35
C ALA A 48 -6.58 13.09 0.34
N HIS A 49 -7.14 12.86 -0.85
CA HIS A 49 -8.27 11.94 -0.99
C HIS A 49 -7.78 10.51 -0.74
N ALA A 50 -8.32 9.86 0.29
CA ALA A 50 -8.02 8.47 0.59
C ALA A 50 -8.46 7.57 -0.58
N VAL A 51 -7.52 6.86 -1.17
CA VAL A 51 -7.79 5.84 -2.19
C VAL A 51 -8.51 4.68 -1.51
N LYS A 52 -9.76 4.40 -1.93
CA LYS A 52 -10.49 3.21 -1.47
C LYS A 52 -9.95 1.99 -2.18
N VAL A 53 -9.10 1.22 -1.49
CA VAL A 53 -8.61 -0.07 -1.96
C VAL A 53 -9.62 -1.15 -1.54
N ARG A 54 -10.14 -1.93 -2.49
CA ARG A 54 -10.93 -3.14 -2.22
C ARG A 54 -10.07 -4.35 -2.55
N ILE A 55 -9.89 -5.23 -1.57
CA ILE A 55 -9.16 -6.48 -1.71
C ILE A 55 -10.18 -7.60 -1.87
N ARG A 56 -10.00 -8.46 -2.88
CA ARG A 56 -10.77 -9.70 -3.05
C ARG A 56 -9.89 -10.88 -2.69
N GLY A 57 -10.47 -11.88 -2.06
CA GLY A 57 -9.86 -13.18 -1.83
C GLY A 57 -9.82 -14.01 -3.11
N THR A 58 -8.92 -14.97 -3.14
CA THR A 58 -8.92 -15.99 -4.21
C THR A 58 -9.68 -17.23 -3.74
N ALA A 59 -10.41 -17.86 -4.65
CA ALA A 59 -11.13 -19.10 -4.38
C ALA A 59 -10.39 -20.28 -5.03
N SER A 60 -10.48 -21.44 -4.39
CA SER A 60 -9.94 -22.72 -4.86
C SER A 60 -11.06 -23.75 -4.94
N LEU A 61 -11.14 -24.46 -6.07
CA LEU A 61 -12.12 -25.53 -6.29
C LEU A 61 -11.41 -26.87 -6.43
N GLU A 62 -11.53 -27.69 -5.41
CA GLU A 62 -11.18 -29.11 -5.47
C GLU A 62 -12.38 -29.91 -5.95
N ALA A 63 -12.17 -30.80 -6.90
CA ALA A 63 -13.24 -31.61 -7.47
C ALA A 63 -12.68 -32.96 -7.88
N ARG A 64 -13.43 -34.02 -7.56
CA ARG A 64 -13.05 -35.42 -7.76
C ARG A 64 -14.21 -36.18 -8.35
N LEU A 65 -13.91 -37.04 -9.32
CA LEU A 65 -14.86 -37.95 -9.91
C LEU A 65 -14.63 -39.36 -9.40
N ILE A 66 -15.70 -39.97 -8.92
CA ILE A 66 -15.72 -41.36 -8.49
C ILE A 66 -16.62 -42.10 -9.49
N PRO A 67 -16.07 -42.99 -10.33
CA PRO A 67 -16.88 -43.80 -11.22
C PRO A 67 -17.82 -44.70 -10.38
N THR A 68 -19.05 -44.85 -10.85
CA THR A 68 -20.08 -45.71 -10.27
C THR A 68 -20.61 -46.63 -11.36
N GLU A 69 -21.32 -47.70 -11.00
CA GLU A 69 -21.83 -48.67 -11.99
C GLU A 69 -22.70 -48.01 -13.08
N SER A 70 -23.46 -46.96 -12.75
CA SER A 70 -24.40 -46.30 -13.65
C SER A 70 -23.95 -44.91 -14.16
N GLY A 71 -22.77 -44.44 -13.77
CA GLY A 71 -22.32 -43.10 -14.11
C GLY A 71 -21.14 -42.61 -13.28
N VAL A 72 -21.16 -41.35 -12.86
CA VAL A 72 -20.10 -40.75 -12.04
C VAL A 72 -20.68 -39.99 -10.85
N GLU A 73 -19.99 -40.05 -9.73
CA GLU A 73 -20.23 -39.21 -8.56
C GLU A 73 -19.15 -38.13 -8.49
N LEU A 74 -19.55 -36.88 -8.72
CA LEU A 74 -18.71 -35.71 -8.55
C LEU A 74 -18.77 -35.26 -7.09
N ARG A 75 -17.63 -35.25 -6.40
CA ARG A 75 -17.46 -34.65 -5.08
C ARG A 75 -16.54 -33.44 -5.18
N SER A 76 -16.99 -32.32 -4.64
CA SER A 76 -16.25 -31.08 -4.73
C SER A 76 -16.21 -30.31 -3.42
N ARG A 77 -15.20 -29.46 -3.28
CA ARG A 77 -15.00 -28.54 -2.17
C ARG A 77 -14.49 -27.21 -2.72
N LEU A 78 -15.16 -26.13 -2.34
CA LEU A 78 -14.83 -24.75 -2.65
C LEU A 78 -14.31 -24.09 -1.36
N THR A 79 -13.09 -23.58 -1.40
CA THR A 79 -12.45 -22.90 -0.26
C THR A 79 -11.85 -21.57 -0.67
N ASP A 80 -11.62 -20.68 0.29
CA ASP A 80 -10.80 -19.49 0.11
C ASP A 80 -9.29 -19.80 0.18
N ASP A 81 -8.47 -18.77 0.04
CA ASP A 81 -7.02 -18.80 0.14
C ASP A 81 -6.49 -19.18 1.53
N THR A 82 -7.33 -19.09 2.56
CA THR A 82 -7.03 -19.55 3.92
C THR A 82 -7.49 -20.99 4.17
N GLY A 83 -8.08 -21.65 3.18
CA GLY A 83 -8.64 -22.99 3.27
C GLY A 83 -9.99 -23.06 4.00
N ARG A 84 -10.62 -21.92 4.28
CA ARG A 84 -11.96 -21.87 4.86
C ARG A 84 -12.99 -22.16 3.77
N PRO A 85 -14.10 -22.83 4.12
CA PRO A 85 -15.14 -23.14 3.15
C PRO A 85 -15.87 -21.88 2.67
N ILE A 86 -16.13 -21.80 1.35
CA ILE A 86 -17.01 -20.80 0.76
C ILE A 86 -18.38 -21.45 0.55
N GLY A 87 -19.34 -21.12 1.40
CA GLY A 87 -20.69 -21.71 1.35
C GLY A 87 -21.72 -20.87 0.61
N LYS A 88 -22.80 -21.51 0.15
CA LYS A 88 -23.89 -20.91 -0.64
C LYS A 88 -23.43 -20.24 -1.95
N ALA A 89 -22.22 -20.54 -2.39
CA ALA A 89 -21.71 -20.08 -3.68
C ALA A 89 -22.31 -20.90 -4.83
N HIS A 90 -22.68 -20.22 -5.90
CA HIS A 90 -23.20 -20.83 -7.13
C HIS A 90 -22.05 -21.36 -7.99
N VAL A 91 -22.06 -22.67 -8.27
CA VAL A 91 -21.11 -23.33 -9.17
C VAL A 91 -21.87 -23.89 -10.36
N ARG A 92 -21.45 -23.48 -11.56
CA ARG A 92 -21.98 -23.98 -12.83
C ARG A 92 -21.19 -25.19 -13.28
N LEU A 93 -21.87 -26.26 -13.68
CA LEU A 93 -21.28 -27.44 -14.27
C LEU A 93 -21.77 -27.57 -15.72
N ARG A 94 -20.83 -27.58 -16.66
CA ARG A 94 -21.05 -27.81 -18.08
C ARG A 94 -20.42 -29.12 -18.52
N LEU A 95 -21.05 -29.76 -19.50
CA LEU A 95 -20.52 -30.92 -20.20
C LEU A 95 -19.85 -30.48 -21.49
N SER A 96 -18.69 -31.06 -21.81
CA SER A 96 -17.99 -30.87 -23.08
C SER A 96 -17.71 -32.24 -23.72
N PRO A 97 -18.14 -32.47 -24.99
CA PRO A 97 -18.87 -31.53 -25.84
C PRO A 97 -20.27 -31.20 -25.27
N ALA A 98 -20.78 -30.01 -25.60
CA ALA A 98 -22.09 -29.56 -25.16
C ALA A 98 -23.17 -30.52 -25.67
N GLN A 99 -24.01 -31.03 -24.76
CA GLN A 99 -25.08 -31.94 -25.11
C GLN A 99 -26.43 -31.19 -25.14
N PRO A 100 -27.29 -31.46 -26.14
CA PRO A 100 -28.59 -30.79 -26.26
C PRO A 100 -29.54 -31.15 -25.11
N LYS A 101 -29.35 -32.32 -24.51
CA LYS A 101 -30.09 -32.78 -23.33
C LYS A 101 -29.10 -33.18 -22.26
N LEU A 102 -29.19 -32.55 -21.09
CA LEU A 102 -28.39 -32.94 -19.94
C LEU A 102 -28.78 -34.35 -19.46
N PRO A 103 -27.79 -35.18 -19.07
CA PRO A 103 -28.06 -36.46 -18.44
C PRO A 103 -28.83 -36.28 -17.12
N ALA A 104 -29.47 -37.36 -16.65
CA ALA A 104 -30.10 -37.30 -15.33
C ALA A 104 -29.02 -37.16 -14.25
N ALA A 105 -29.27 -36.24 -13.32
CA ALA A 105 -28.37 -35.99 -12.19
C ALA A 105 -29.17 -35.83 -10.89
N THR A 106 -28.59 -36.33 -9.80
CA THR A 106 -29.16 -36.34 -8.46
C THR A 106 -28.11 -35.91 -7.45
N VAL A 107 -28.52 -35.19 -6.40
CA VAL A 107 -27.63 -34.82 -5.30
C VAL A 107 -27.27 -36.07 -4.49
N CYS A 108 -26.02 -36.18 -4.03
CA CYS A 108 -25.58 -37.32 -3.21
C CYS A 108 -26.08 -37.20 -1.75
N GLY A 109 -26.74 -38.25 -1.26
CA GLY A 109 -27.05 -38.44 0.16
C GLY A 109 -27.88 -37.33 0.80
N ASN A 110 -27.74 -37.18 2.13
CA ASN A 110 -28.41 -36.14 2.93
C ASN A 110 -27.65 -34.81 2.96
N THR A 111 -26.73 -34.59 2.02
CA THR A 111 -26.01 -33.31 1.95
C THR A 111 -27.07 -32.22 1.74
N PRO A 112 -27.20 -31.23 2.64
CA PRO A 112 -28.18 -30.17 2.51
C PRO A 112 -27.72 -29.22 1.39
N LEU A 113 -27.85 -29.68 0.16
CA LEU A 113 -27.71 -28.84 -1.03
C LEU A 113 -29.03 -28.12 -1.22
N THR A 114 -28.95 -26.80 -1.19
CA THR A 114 -30.13 -25.93 -1.17
C THR A 114 -30.88 -25.98 -2.50
N ALA A 115 -30.18 -26.20 -3.63
CA ALA A 115 -30.83 -26.43 -4.91
C ALA A 115 -29.91 -27.07 -5.96
N LEU A 116 -30.51 -27.92 -6.80
CA LEU A 116 -30.00 -28.29 -8.11
C LEU A 116 -30.89 -27.62 -9.14
N HIS A 117 -30.40 -26.59 -9.83
CA HIS A 117 -31.12 -25.96 -10.93
C HIS A 117 -30.57 -26.44 -12.28
N ARG A 118 -31.44 -26.68 -13.24
CA ARG A 118 -31.07 -27.01 -14.62
C ARG A 118 -31.37 -25.79 -15.49
N SER A 119 -30.36 -25.28 -16.19
CA SER A 119 -30.51 -24.15 -17.11
C SER A 119 -29.72 -24.42 -18.37
N LEU A 120 -30.37 -24.38 -19.54
CA LEU A 120 -29.76 -24.32 -20.87
C LEU A 120 -28.46 -25.14 -21.06
N GLY A 121 -28.46 -26.43 -20.70
CA GLY A 121 -27.28 -27.29 -20.90
C GLY A 121 -26.26 -27.27 -19.76
N GLU A 122 -26.60 -26.69 -18.61
CA GLU A 122 -25.76 -26.59 -17.43
C GLU A 122 -26.52 -26.99 -16.16
N PHE A 123 -25.79 -27.55 -15.20
CA PHE A 123 -26.27 -27.70 -13.83
C PHE A 123 -25.75 -26.55 -12.98
N ILE A 124 -26.61 -25.94 -12.17
CA ILE A 124 -26.21 -24.94 -11.18
C ILE A 124 -26.36 -25.59 -9.81
N LEU A 125 -25.25 -25.60 -9.07
CA LEU A 125 -25.08 -26.24 -7.78
C LEU A 125 -24.74 -25.17 -6.76
N ASP A 126 -25.40 -25.17 -5.60
CA ASP A 126 -25.00 -24.33 -4.48
C ASP A 126 -24.06 -25.10 -3.57
N SER A 127 -22.91 -24.55 -3.20
CA SER A 127 -22.08 -25.15 -2.15
C SER A 127 -22.81 -25.13 -0.80
N SER A 128 -22.60 -26.16 0.01
CA SER A 128 -23.08 -26.22 1.39
C SER A 128 -22.36 -25.21 2.29
N ALA A 129 -22.76 -25.06 3.57
CA ALA A 129 -22.03 -24.24 4.53
C ALA A 129 -20.57 -24.67 4.74
N GLU A 130 -20.24 -25.93 4.45
CA GLU A 130 -18.87 -26.47 4.48
C GLU A 130 -18.13 -26.30 3.15
N GLY A 131 -18.70 -25.55 2.20
CA GLY A 131 -18.14 -25.33 0.87
C GLY A 131 -18.17 -26.59 0.00
N THR A 132 -18.87 -27.63 0.41
CA THR A 132 -18.92 -28.92 -0.29
C THR A 132 -20.18 -29.04 -1.14
N PHE A 133 -20.08 -29.77 -2.25
CA PHE A 133 -21.24 -30.21 -3.02
C PHE A 133 -20.97 -31.56 -3.67
N CYS A 134 -22.04 -32.34 -3.87
CA CYS A 134 -21.95 -33.65 -4.48
C CYS A 134 -23.08 -33.89 -5.48
N LEU A 135 -22.73 -34.34 -6.67
CA LEU A 135 -23.65 -34.61 -7.77
C LEU A 135 -23.36 -35.99 -8.37
N ARG A 136 -24.37 -36.85 -8.41
CA ARG A 136 -24.34 -38.11 -9.13
C ARG A 136 -24.99 -37.93 -10.49
N ILE A 137 -24.23 -38.16 -11.55
CA ILE A 137 -24.66 -38.05 -12.96
C ILE A 137 -24.71 -39.45 -13.53
N VAL A 138 -25.87 -39.89 -14.02
CA VAL A 138 -26.02 -41.20 -14.67
C VAL A 138 -25.83 -41.12 -16.18
N GLU A 139 -25.49 -42.23 -16.82
CA GLU A 139 -25.41 -42.37 -18.29
C GLU A 139 -24.44 -41.38 -18.96
N LEU A 140 -23.37 -41.02 -18.25
CA LEU A 140 -22.37 -40.09 -18.78
C LEU A 140 -21.42 -40.79 -19.75
N SER A 141 -21.12 -40.17 -20.89
CA SER A 141 -20.17 -40.71 -21.87
C SER A 141 -18.76 -40.87 -21.28
N ASP A 142 -18.01 -41.86 -21.75
CA ASP A 142 -16.65 -42.15 -21.27
C ASP A 142 -15.61 -41.11 -21.67
N ASP A 143 -15.91 -40.29 -22.69
CA ASP A 143 -15.06 -39.21 -23.20
C ASP A 143 -15.52 -37.80 -22.78
N ALA A 144 -16.56 -37.72 -21.93
CA ALA A 144 -17.09 -36.44 -21.48
C ALA A 144 -16.07 -35.70 -20.62
N LYS A 145 -16.04 -34.37 -20.75
CA LYS A 145 -15.30 -33.47 -19.85
C LYS A 145 -16.30 -32.63 -19.06
N LEU A 146 -16.05 -32.47 -17.76
CA LEU A 146 -16.82 -31.60 -16.88
C LEU A 146 -16.08 -30.29 -16.72
N GLN A 147 -16.75 -29.18 -16.98
CA GLN A 147 -16.24 -27.85 -16.70
C GLN A 147 -17.04 -27.26 -15.55
N LEU A 148 -16.37 -26.99 -14.44
CA LEU A 148 -16.91 -26.34 -13.26
C LEU A 148 -16.49 -24.88 -13.27
N THR A 149 -17.44 -23.97 -13.10
CA THR A 149 -17.18 -22.53 -13.06
C THR A 149 -17.85 -21.93 -11.83
N PHE A 150 -17.04 -21.26 -11.01
CA PHE A 150 -17.54 -20.35 -9.98
C PHE A 150 -17.31 -18.93 -10.49
N ASP A 151 -18.39 -18.15 -10.64
CA ASP A 151 -18.33 -16.83 -11.28
C ASP A 151 -17.70 -15.74 -10.39
N GLY A 152 -17.31 -16.08 -9.16
CA GLY A 152 -16.88 -15.11 -8.16
C GLY A 152 -18.06 -14.37 -7.54
N ASP A 153 -17.77 -13.50 -6.59
CA ASP A 153 -18.75 -12.62 -5.95
C ASP A 153 -18.13 -11.28 -5.54
N ALA A 154 -18.69 -10.63 -4.53
CA ALA A 154 -18.19 -9.35 -4.03
C ALA A 154 -16.81 -9.49 -3.36
N ASP A 155 -16.52 -10.67 -2.83
CA ASP A 155 -15.41 -10.96 -1.94
C ASP A 155 -14.39 -11.89 -2.59
N TYR A 156 -14.80 -12.72 -3.57
CA TYR A 156 -13.94 -13.68 -4.24
C TYR A 156 -13.89 -13.52 -5.76
N ASP A 157 -12.75 -13.85 -6.34
CA ASP A 157 -12.58 -13.92 -7.79
C ASP A 157 -13.19 -15.19 -8.41
N SER A 158 -13.45 -15.13 -9.73
CA SER A 158 -13.98 -16.26 -10.49
C SER A 158 -12.91 -17.31 -10.77
N LEU A 159 -13.32 -18.57 -10.90
CA LEU A 159 -12.44 -19.68 -11.29
C LEU A 159 -13.17 -20.67 -12.19
N THR A 160 -12.41 -21.35 -13.04
CA THR A 160 -12.92 -22.43 -13.88
C THR A 160 -11.99 -23.64 -13.81
N LYS A 161 -12.57 -24.83 -13.65
CA LYS A 161 -11.85 -26.10 -13.55
C LYS A 161 -12.44 -27.12 -14.50
N GLN A 162 -11.58 -27.70 -15.34
CA GLN A 162 -11.97 -28.78 -16.25
C GLN A 162 -11.49 -30.12 -15.71
N ILE A 163 -12.34 -31.13 -15.77
CA ILE A 163 -12.06 -32.50 -15.33
C ILE A 163 -12.42 -33.43 -16.47
N GLU A 164 -11.45 -34.24 -16.89
CA GLU A 164 -11.69 -35.29 -17.88
C GLU A 164 -12.21 -36.53 -17.16
N ILE A 165 -13.29 -37.11 -17.69
CA ILE A 165 -13.79 -38.39 -17.20
C ILE A 165 -13.00 -39.48 -17.90
N ASP A 166 -12.47 -40.40 -17.10
CA ASP A 166 -11.91 -41.64 -17.62
C ASP A 166 -12.31 -42.76 -16.68
N LYS A 167 -13.32 -43.53 -17.09
CA LYS A 167 -13.82 -44.66 -16.30
C LYS A 167 -12.92 -45.89 -16.40
N SER A 168 -12.00 -45.93 -17.36
CA SER A 168 -11.09 -47.07 -17.56
C SER A 168 -9.95 -47.09 -16.54
N ARG A 169 -9.72 -45.97 -15.86
CA ARG A 169 -8.62 -45.78 -14.90
C ARG A 169 -9.14 -45.53 -13.49
N THR A 170 -8.42 -46.08 -12.52
CA THR A 170 -8.73 -45.87 -11.11
C THR A 170 -8.29 -44.47 -10.69
N PRO A 171 -9.17 -43.66 -10.05
CA PRO A 171 -8.81 -42.32 -9.62
C PRO A 171 -7.70 -42.35 -8.55
N LEU A 172 -6.73 -41.47 -8.71
CA LEU A 172 -5.67 -41.20 -7.75
C LEU A 172 -5.80 -39.75 -7.26
N ALA A 173 -5.70 -39.55 -5.94
CA ALA A 173 -5.62 -38.23 -5.34
C ALA A 173 -4.23 -38.01 -4.73
N LEU A 174 -3.69 -36.82 -4.94
CA LEU A 174 -2.45 -36.35 -4.32
C LEU A 174 -2.78 -35.29 -3.26
N ARG A 175 -1.98 -35.23 -2.20
CA ARG A 175 -2.08 -34.18 -1.19
C ARG A 175 -0.73 -33.93 -0.52
N PHE A 176 -0.36 -32.68 -0.33
CA PHE A 176 0.77 -32.33 0.53
C PHE A 176 0.46 -32.59 2.01
N GLN A 177 1.36 -33.25 2.73
CA GLN A 177 1.18 -33.57 4.16
C GLN A 177 2.50 -33.50 4.94
N PRO A 178 2.71 -32.51 5.83
CA PRO A 178 1.86 -31.33 6.04
C PRO A 178 1.82 -30.45 4.79
N MET A 179 0.83 -29.56 4.71
CA MET A 179 0.79 -28.56 3.65
C MET A 179 1.94 -27.57 3.84
N PRO A 180 2.86 -27.44 2.87
CA PRO A 180 3.97 -26.51 3.00
C PRO A 180 3.44 -25.08 2.89
N ALA A 181 3.89 -24.20 3.78
CA ALA A 181 3.53 -22.78 3.76
C ALA A 181 4.76 -21.88 3.57
N THR A 182 5.88 -22.22 4.21
CA THR A 182 7.12 -21.44 4.18
C THR A 182 8.34 -22.30 3.88
N LEU A 183 9.21 -21.82 3.01
CA LEU A 183 10.49 -22.44 2.67
C LEU A 183 11.63 -21.47 3.00
N ALA A 184 12.28 -21.66 4.14
CA ALA A 184 13.41 -20.84 4.59
C ALA A 184 14.70 -21.16 3.80
N LEU A 185 15.20 -20.19 3.04
CA LEU A 185 16.35 -20.36 2.15
C LEU A 185 17.71 -20.46 2.88
N GLU A 186 17.71 -20.35 4.21
CA GLU A 186 18.87 -20.58 5.07
C GLU A 186 19.23 -22.06 5.19
N ARG A 187 18.30 -22.96 4.86
CA ARG A 187 18.53 -24.41 4.90
C ARG A 187 19.20 -24.85 3.61
N GLU A 188 20.01 -25.90 3.65
CA GLU A 188 20.60 -26.47 2.43
C GLU A 188 19.56 -27.23 1.58
N GLN A 189 18.60 -27.87 2.24
CA GLN A 189 17.56 -28.68 1.62
C GLN A 189 16.24 -28.69 2.40
N HIS A 190 15.16 -28.98 1.69
CA HIS A 190 13.80 -29.08 2.20
C HIS A 190 13.20 -30.45 1.95
N SER A 191 12.49 -30.99 2.94
CA SER A 191 11.72 -32.22 2.79
C SER A 191 10.26 -31.90 2.50
N VAL A 192 9.79 -32.21 1.28
CA VAL A 192 8.40 -32.05 0.87
C VAL A 192 7.73 -33.43 0.79
N TRP A 193 6.58 -33.60 1.43
CA TRP A 193 5.89 -34.87 1.51
C TRP A 193 4.57 -34.83 0.75
N VAL A 194 4.35 -35.81 -0.12
CA VAL A 194 3.12 -35.95 -0.90
C VAL A 194 2.49 -37.30 -0.60
N ALA A 195 1.29 -37.31 -0.03
CA ALA A 195 0.49 -38.50 0.18
C ALA A 195 -0.27 -38.87 -1.09
N THR A 196 -0.34 -40.16 -1.38
CA THR A 196 -1.18 -40.72 -2.44
C THR A 196 -2.38 -41.42 -1.82
N ARG A 197 -3.56 -41.27 -2.40
CA ARG A 197 -4.78 -41.96 -1.96
C ARG A 197 -5.61 -42.40 -3.16
N SER A 198 -6.12 -43.61 -3.10
CA SER A 198 -7.21 -44.07 -3.96
C SER A 198 -8.38 -44.48 -3.07
N ASP A 199 -9.60 -44.21 -3.52
CA ASP A 199 -10.81 -44.62 -2.80
C ASP A 199 -11.36 -45.96 -3.31
N THR A 200 -10.70 -46.56 -4.32
CA THR A 200 -11.04 -47.87 -4.87
C THR A 200 -10.05 -48.92 -4.33
N ASP A 201 -10.55 -50.13 -4.08
CA ASP A 201 -9.67 -51.26 -3.76
C ASP A 201 -8.81 -51.59 -4.99
N LEU A 202 -7.49 -51.45 -4.84
CA LEU A 202 -6.51 -51.61 -5.93
C LEU A 202 -6.15 -53.08 -6.18
N GLY A 203 -6.82 -54.01 -5.50
CA GLY A 203 -6.48 -55.43 -5.51
C GLY A 203 -5.22 -55.72 -4.67
N LEU A 204 -4.72 -56.95 -4.79
CA LEU A 204 -3.62 -57.44 -3.95
C LEU A 204 -2.23 -56.90 -4.34
N GLU A 205 -2.07 -56.42 -5.59
CA GLU A 205 -0.78 -55.96 -6.09
C GLU A 205 -0.58 -54.45 -5.88
N PRO A 206 0.52 -54.04 -5.20
CA PRO A 206 0.76 -52.64 -4.91
C PRO A 206 1.06 -51.85 -6.19
N GLN A 207 0.11 -51.01 -6.61
CA GLN A 207 0.28 -50.09 -7.73
C GLN A 207 1.32 -49.01 -7.38
N LYS A 208 2.19 -48.67 -8.34
CA LYS A 208 3.21 -47.61 -8.19
C LYS A 208 2.85 -46.38 -9.01
N ALA A 209 3.06 -45.20 -8.44
CA ALA A 209 2.93 -43.90 -9.09
C ALA A 209 4.28 -43.19 -9.13
N GLN A 210 4.66 -42.66 -10.30
CA GLN A 210 5.84 -41.82 -10.45
C GLN A 210 5.43 -40.35 -10.36
N LEU A 211 5.70 -39.73 -9.22
CA LEU A 211 5.35 -38.35 -8.92
C LEU A 211 6.49 -37.43 -9.35
N ASN A 212 6.14 -36.27 -9.92
CA ASN A 212 7.05 -35.18 -10.22
C ASN A 212 6.67 -33.98 -9.34
N LEU A 213 7.67 -33.30 -8.78
CA LEU A 213 7.47 -32.06 -8.04
C LEU A 213 7.98 -30.90 -8.89
N PHE A 214 7.17 -29.85 -8.99
CA PHE A 214 7.50 -28.61 -9.70
C PHE A 214 7.37 -27.41 -8.77
N LEU A 215 8.13 -26.36 -9.06
CA LEU A 215 7.95 -25.02 -8.52
C LEU A 215 7.44 -24.13 -9.65
N LYS A 216 6.30 -23.49 -9.43
CA LYS A 216 5.70 -22.52 -10.33
C LYS A 216 5.87 -21.12 -9.77
N GLU A 217 6.52 -20.27 -10.55
CA GLU A 217 6.73 -18.87 -10.23
C GLU A 217 5.47 -18.04 -10.48
N PHE A 218 5.40 -16.83 -9.90
CA PHE A 218 4.30 -15.91 -10.18
C PHE A 218 4.23 -15.51 -11.68
N SER A 219 5.36 -15.57 -12.40
CA SER A 219 5.42 -15.38 -13.86
C SER A 219 4.71 -16.49 -14.64
N GLY A 220 4.38 -17.61 -13.99
CA GLY A 220 3.83 -18.81 -14.61
C GLY A 220 4.88 -19.82 -15.08
N GLU A 221 6.17 -19.51 -14.95
CA GLU A 221 7.25 -20.44 -15.28
C GLU A 221 7.26 -21.63 -14.31
N GLU A 222 7.36 -22.85 -14.84
CA GLU A 222 7.46 -24.09 -14.05
C GLU A 222 8.87 -24.68 -14.16
N SER A 223 9.48 -24.97 -13.01
CA SER A 223 10.75 -25.70 -12.92
C SER A 223 10.57 -27.02 -12.17
N ARG A 224 11.18 -28.11 -12.66
CA ARG A 224 11.07 -29.43 -12.01
C ARG A 224 12.08 -29.54 -10.87
N LEU A 225 11.59 -29.73 -9.65
CA LEU A 225 12.39 -29.88 -8.43
C LEU A 225 12.84 -31.33 -8.18
N GLY A 226 12.05 -32.32 -8.60
CA GLY A 226 12.40 -33.72 -8.36
C GLY A 226 11.38 -34.72 -8.88
N GLN A 227 11.74 -36.00 -8.78
CA GLN A 227 10.90 -37.13 -9.19
C GLN A 227 11.07 -38.30 -8.21
N VAL A 228 9.96 -38.92 -7.81
CA VAL A 228 9.94 -40.02 -6.83
C VAL A 228 8.89 -41.05 -7.24
N THR A 229 9.22 -42.34 -7.12
CA THR A 229 8.24 -43.43 -7.26
C THR A 229 7.72 -43.85 -5.90
N VAL A 230 6.40 -43.97 -5.76
CA VAL A 230 5.73 -44.31 -4.50
C VAL A 230 4.62 -45.33 -4.75
N SER A 231 4.37 -46.23 -3.80
CA SER A 231 3.20 -47.10 -3.86
C SER A 231 1.92 -46.32 -3.51
N VAL A 232 0.82 -46.58 -4.21
CA VAL A 232 -0.45 -45.90 -3.92
C VAL A 232 -0.89 -46.20 -2.48
N GLY A 233 -1.36 -45.18 -1.77
CA GLY A 233 -1.67 -45.24 -0.34
C GLY A 233 -0.50 -44.87 0.58
N GLN A 234 0.72 -44.73 0.04
CA GLN A 234 1.90 -44.32 0.77
C GLN A 234 2.25 -42.84 0.52
N ARG A 235 3.25 -42.35 1.26
CA ARG A 235 3.80 -40.98 1.15
C ARG A 235 5.12 -40.98 0.42
N ALA A 236 5.28 -40.07 -0.54
CA ALA A 236 6.53 -39.79 -1.21
C ALA A 236 7.26 -38.63 -0.52
N GLN A 237 8.57 -38.76 -0.34
CA GLN A 237 9.44 -37.70 0.16
C GLN A 237 10.28 -37.14 -0.98
N PHE A 238 10.19 -35.83 -1.21
CA PHE A 238 11.09 -35.10 -2.08
C PHE A 238 12.11 -34.37 -1.22
N LEU A 239 13.39 -34.57 -1.52
CA LEU A 239 14.48 -33.76 -0.99
C LEU A 239 14.79 -32.68 -2.02
N VAL A 240 14.45 -31.43 -1.70
CA VAL A 240 14.54 -30.28 -2.60
C VAL A 240 15.73 -29.41 -2.17
N PRO A 241 16.80 -29.32 -2.97
CA PRO A 241 17.91 -28.42 -2.68
C PRO A 241 17.45 -26.96 -2.76
N THR A 242 17.88 -26.13 -1.82
CA THR A 242 17.47 -24.72 -1.78
C THR A 242 17.91 -23.94 -3.02
N ALA A 243 19.04 -24.30 -3.63
CA ALA A 243 19.50 -23.71 -4.89
C ALA A 243 18.50 -23.89 -6.04
N SER A 244 17.60 -24.88 -5.98
CA SER A 244 16.54 -25.10 -6.98
C SER A 244 15.27 -24.30 -6.70
N LEU A 245 15.17 -23.65 -5.53
CA LEU A 245 13.98 -22.89 -5.14
C LEU A 245 13.94 -21.47 -5.69
N GLY A 246 15.00 -20.97 -6.31
CA GLY A 246 15.04 -19.60 -6.85
C GLY A 246 15.08 -18.51 -5.77
N ALA A 247 14.63 -17.30 -6.14
CA ALA A 247 14.71 -16.12 -5.28
C ALA A 247 13.62 -16.09 -4.17
N PRO A 248 13.80 -15.29 -3.10
CA PRO A 248 12.76 -15.07 -2.10
C PRO A 248 11.49 -14.50 -2.73
N GLY A 249 10.33 -14.99 -2.29
CA GLY A 249 9.04 -14.58 -2.84
C GLY A 249 7.98 -15.68 -2.79
N ALA A 250 6.76 -15.31 -3.16
CA ALA A 250 5.67 -16.25 -3.34
C ALA A 250 5.96 -17.19 -4.52
N ALA A 251 5.52 -18.44 -4.41
CA ALA A 251 5.54 -19.45 -5.46
C ALA A 251 4.45 -20.50 -5.19
N GLN A 252 4.30 -21.47 -6.08
CA GLN A 252 3.43 -22.62 -5.89
C GLN A 252 4.24 -23.91 -6.06
N LEU A 253 4.09 -24.85 -5.14
CA LEU A 253 4.55 -26.22 -5.31
C LEU A 253 3.46 -27.04 -5.99
N ILE A 254 3.83 -27.77 -7.04
CA ILE A 254 2.91 -28.62 -7.79
C ILE A 254 3.43 -30.05 -7.78
N ALA A 255 2.68 -30.97 -7.19
CA ALA A 255 2.96 -32.39 -7.28
C ALA A 255 2.04 -33.01 -8.33
N ARG A 256 2.64 -33.61 -9.37
CA ARG A 256 1.95 -34.10 -10.56
C ARG A 256 2.28 -35.56 -10.83
N PHE A 257 1.25 -36.34 -11.06
CA PHE A 257 1.30 -37.70 -11.57
C PHE A 257 0.65 -37.73 -12.96
N PRO A 258 1.38 -38.10 -14.02
CA PRO A 258 0.87 -38.06 -15.39
C PRO A 258 -0.18 -39.14 -15.70
N GLY A 259 -0.42 -40.08 -14.77
CA GLY A 259 -1.28 -41.24 -15.01
C GLY A 259 -0.51 -42.46 -15.52
N THR A 260 -1.14 -43.61 -15.46
CA THR A 260 -0.72 -44.85 -16.12
C THR A 260 -1.92 -45.44 -16.87
N ARG A 261 -1.80 -46.65 -17.42
CA ARG A 261 -2.94 -47.39 -17.96
C ARG A 261 -3.96 -47.80 -16.90
N ALA A 262 -3.55 -47.91 -15.64
CA ALA A 262 -4.41 -48.35 -14.54
C ALA A 262 -4.87 -47.19 -13.63
N LEU A 263 -4.09 -46.11 -13.54
CA LEU A 263 -4.34 -44.98 -12.64
C LEU A 263 -4.54 -43.69 -13.42
N SER A 264 -5.55 -42.92 -13.04
CA SER A 264 -5.83 -41.61 -13.64
C SER A 264 -4.73 -40.59 -13.27
N PRO A 265 -4.46 -39.59 -14.13
CA PRO A 265 -3.57 -38.50 -13.78
C PRO A 265 -4.10 -37.76 -12.55
N ALA A 266 -3.17 -37.20 -11.77
CA ALA A 266 -3.50 -36.49 -10.54
C ALA A 266 -2.54 -35.33 -10.32
N GLU A 267 -3.05 -34.24 -9.77
CA GLU A 267 -2.27 -33.05 -9.46
C GLU A 267 -2.75 -32.44 -8.14
N THR A 268 -1.82 -31.87 -7.39
CA THR A 268 -2.11 -31.06 -6.20
C THR A 268 -1.14 -29.89 -6.15
N GLU A 269 -1.64 -28.73 -5.72
CA GLU A 269 -0.89 -27.50 -5.62
C GLU A 269 -0.89 -27.00 -4.17
N ALA A 270 0.19 -26.35 -3.75
CA ALA A 270 0.27 -25.64 -2.48
C ALA A 270 0.99 -24.30 -2.66
N PRO A 271 0.39 -23.16 -2.28
CA PRO A 271 1.10 -21.90 -2.24
C PRO A 271 2.19 -21.96 -1.18
N VAL A 272 3.37 -21.45 -1.51
CA VAL A 272 4.51 -21.37 -0.59
C VAL A 272 5.14 -19.99 -0.64
N LEU A 273 5.67 -19.55 0.50
CA LEU A 273 6.49 -18.36 0.61
C LEU A 273 7.95 -18.78 0.84
N ARG A 274 8.83 -18.45 -0.09
CA ARG A 274 10.28 -18.59 0.07
C ARG A 274 10.77 -17.40 0.88
N THR A 275 11.28 -17.64 2.07
CA THR A 275 11.72 -16.58 2.99
C THR A 275 13.22 -16.60 3.14
N THR A 276 13.83 -15.43 3.35
CA THR A 276 15.22 -15.34 3.77
C THR A 276 15.44 -14.29 4.85
N GLN A 277 16.46 -14.49 5.66
CA GLN A 277 16.88 -13.57 6.70
C GLN A 277 17.70 -12.41 6.13
N VAL A 278 17.35 -11.20 6.53
CA VAL A 278 18.03 -9.96 6.19
C VAL A 278 18.90 -9.50 7.35
N THR A 279 20.15 -9.18 7.06
CA THR A 279 21.15 -8.71 8.01
C THR A 279 21.59 -7.31 7.59
N LEU A 280 21.71 -6.42 8.57
CA LEU A 280 22.24 -5.08 8.38
C LEU A 280 23.70 -5.06 8.84
N SER A 281 24.56 -4.40 8.08
CA SER A 281 25.93 -4.09 8.48
C SER A 281 26.32 -2.70 8.01
N LEU A 282 27.27 -2.09 8.72
CA LEU A 282 27.85 -0.82 8.34
C LEU A 282 29.04 -1.03 7.39
N ASP A 283 29.14 -0.20 6.35
CA ASP A 283 30.33 -0.16 5.49
C ASP A 283 31.51 0.50 6.24
N GLU A 284 31.23 1.56 7.03
CA GLU A 284 32.20 2.28 7.85
C GLU A 284 31.64 2.57 9.24
N ALA A 285 32.52 2.66 10.25
CA ALA A 285 32.11 3.09 11.59
C ALA A 285 31.60 4.55 11.56
N PRO A 286 30.50 4.88 12.27
CA PRO A 286 29.94 6.22 12.28
C PRO A 286 30.91 7.20 12.95
N THR A 287 30.92 8.44 12.46
CA THR A 287 31.76 9.51 12.99
C THR A 287 30.91 10.67 13.50
N SER A 288 31.54 11.68 14.09
CA SER A 288 30.82 12.87 14.59
C SER A 288 30.11 13.66 13.49
N ASP A 289 30.56 13.50 12.25
CA ASP A 289 29.93 14.14 11.10
C ASP A 289 28.63 13.41 10.70
N THR A 290 28.50 12.11 11.01
CA THR A 290 27.27 11.35 10.81
C THR A 290 26.10 11.95 11.59
N ALA A 291 26.35 12.42 12.82
CA ALA A 291 25.35 13.13 13.63
C ALA A 291 24.94 14.50 13.02
N ARG A 292 25.70 15.02 12.04
CA ARG A 292 25.49 16.32 11.39
C ARG A 292 25.06 16.19 9.93
N GLY A 293 24.43 15.08 9.56
CA GLY A 293 23.89 14.86 8.22
C GLY A 293 24.86 14.22 7.23
N ARG A 294 26.08 13.78 7.63
CA ARG A 294 26.88 12.90 6.77
C ARG A 294 26.12 11.57 6.58
N PRO A 295 25.94 11.08 5.35
CA PRO A 295 25.25 9.82 5.13
C PRO A 295 25.96 8.64 5.81
N LEU A 296 25.17 7.77 6.43
CA LEU A 296 25.55 6.49 6.98
C LEU A 296 25.22 5.41 5.96
N ASP A 297 26.26 4.84 5.34
CA ASP A 297 26.09 3.81 4.31
C ASP A 297 25.98 2.42 4.96
N LEU A 298 24.94 1.70 4.54
CA LEU A 298 24.51 0.42 5.09
C LEU A 298 24.48 -0.62 3.99
N ALA A 299 25.08 -1.78 4.28
CA ALA A 299 24.87 -2.99 3.49
C ALA A 299 23.67 -3.78 4.08
N VAL A 300 22.76 -4.15 3.19
CA VAL A 300 21.52 -4.88 3.50
C VAL A 300 21.55 -6.19 2.74
N MET A 301 21.95 -7.24 3.45
CA MET A 301 22.31 -8.52 2.86
C MET A 301 21.39 -9.65 3.32
N SER A 302 21.21 -10.67 2.49
CA SER A 302 20.58 -11.93 2.86
C SER A 302 21.48 -13.10 2.53
N THR A 303 21.13 -14.31 2.95
CA THR A 303 21.89 -15.54 2.64
C THR A 303 21.93 -15.85 1.14
N VAL A 304 20.96 -15.34 0.38
CA VAL A 304 20.86 -15.51 -1.07
C VAL A 304 21.38 -14.31 -1.87
N GLY A 305 21.89 -13.26 -1.20
CA GLY A 305 22.49 -12.09 -1.85
C GLY A 305 21.89 -10.74 -1.43
N PRO A 306 22.17 -9.67 -2.19
CA PRO A 306 21.73 -8.31 -1.87
C PRO A 306 20.20 -8.20 -1.86
N VAL A 307 19.65 -7.47 -0.88
CA VAL A 307 18.20 -7.28 -0.78
C VAL A 307 17.74 -6.20 -1.78
N PRO A 308 16.83 -6.50 -2.72
CA PRO A 308 16.50 -5.59 -3.81
C PRO A 308 15.71 -4.35 -3.36
N SER A 309 14.89 -4.47 -2.31
CA SER A 309 14.03 -3.38 -1.83
C SER A 309 13.64 -3.52 -0.36
N GLY A 310 13.20 -2.40 0.22
CA GLY A 310 12.81 -2.27 1.62
C GLY A 310 13.13 -0.87 2.11
N SER A 311 13.16 -0.68 3.43
CA SER A 311 13.71 0.53 4.03
C SER A 311 14.46 0.20 5.32
N VAL A 312 15.40 1.05 5.70
CA VAL A 312 16.05 0.99 7.02
C VAL A 312 15.56 2.18 7.81
N GLU A 313 15.07 1.91 9.00
CA GLU A 313 14.62 2.90 9.97
C GLU A 313 15.66 3.02 11.09
N ALA A 314 15.96 4.26 11.47
CA ALA A 314 16.78 4.57 12.63
C ALA A 314 15.93 5.03 13.80
N ILE A 315 16.17 4.42 14.94
CA ILE A 315 15.43 4.64 16.18
C ILE A 315 16.42 5.13 17.24
N TYR A 316 16.10 6.26 17.86
CA TYR A 316 16.84 6.84 18.98
C TYR A 316 15.86 7.11 20.12
N ASP A 317 16.18 6.60 21.31
CA ASP A 317 15.33 6.70 22.50
C ASP A 317 13.85 6.30 22.25
N GLY A 318 13.65 5.18 21.54
CA GLY A 318 12.33 4.65 21.18
C GLY A 318 11.58 5.43 20.09
N ARG A 319 12.18 6.48 19.52
CA ARG A 319 11.56 7.32 18.48
C ARG A 319 12.26 7.15 17.14
N SER A 320 11.47 7.06 16.06
CA SER A 320 11.99 7.07 14.70
C SER A 320 12.53 8.45 14.36
N ILE A 321 13.81 8.53 13.99
CA ILE A 321 14.51 9.79 13.67
C ILE A 321 14.91 9.88 12.20
N GLY A 322 14.78 8.78 11.44
CA GLY A 322 15.10 8.75 10.03
C GLY A 322 14.73 7.43 9.38
N THR A 323 14.44 7.48 8.08
CA THR A 323 14.23 6.30 7.25
C THR A 323 14.83 6.50 5.88
N THR A 324 15.38 5.44 5.29
CA THR A 324 15.94 5.47 3.93
C THR A 324 15.55 4.21 3.16
N PRO A 325 15.23 4.31 1.86
CA PRO A 325 14.94 3.13 1.05
C PRO A 325 16.19 2.30 0.79
N VAL A 326 16.03 0.98 0.75
CA VAL A 326 17.06 0.04 0.30
C VAL A 326 16.95 -0.13 -1.21
N ARG A 327 18.09 -0.09 -1.90
CA ARG A 327 18.22 -0.41 -3.33
C ARG A 327 19.44 -1.29 -3.53
N ASP A 328 19.23 -2.47 -4.12
CA ASP A 328 20.30 -3.41 -4.48
C ASP A 328 21.26 -3.72 -3.32
N GLY A 329 20.69 -3.94 -2.14
CA GLY A 329 21.41 -4.25 -0.91
C GLY A 329 22.16 -3.07 -0.29
N ARG A 330 21.87 -1.84 -0.71
CA ARG A 330 22.46 -0.62 -0.12
C ARG A 330 21.40 0.35 0.36
N ALA A 331 21.70 1.02 1.46
CA ALA A 331 20.93 2.12 2.01
C ALA A 331 21.89 3.24 2.43
N SER A 332 21.50 4.49 2.21
CA SER A 332 22.27 5.66 2.64
C SER A 332 21.38 6.51 3.53
N LEU A 333 21.65 6.47 4.84
CA LEU A 333 20.80 7.04 5.86
C LEU A 333 21.39 8.36 6.35
N VAL A 334 20.66 9.46 6.21
CA VAL A 334 21.06 10.77 6.74
C VAL A 334 20.45 10.94 8.12
N LEU A 335 21.29 11.28 9.09
CA LEU A 335 20.91 11.48 10.49
C LEU A 335 21.23 12.91 10.93
N GLU A 336 20.32 13.52 11.67
CA GLU A 336 20.55 14.78 12.37
C GLU A 336 20.26 14.55 13.84
N LEU A 337 21.31 14.53 14.66
CA LEU A 337 21.22 14.30 16.10
C LEU A 337 21.59 15.58 16.84
N GLU A 338 20.68 16.06 17.68
CA GLU A 338 20.93 17.14 18.62
C GLU A 338 21.26 16.56 19.99
N GLY A 339 22.32 17.06 20.64
CA GLY A 339 22.70 16.63 21.99
C GLY A 339 23.84 17.45 22.58
N ASP A 340 24.05 17.28 23.89
CA ASP A 340 25.09 17.99 24.66
C ASP A 340 26.52 17.45 24.46
N GLY A 341 26.67 16.51 23.51
CA GLY A 341 27.90 15.79 23.23
C GLY A 341 27.94 14.42 23.90
N GLY A 342 28.65 13.47 23.27
CA GLY A 342 28.79 12.10 23.76
C GLY A 342 28.17 11.06 22.82
N PRO A 343 28.28 9.77 23.16
CA PRO A 343 27.76 8.71 22.31
C PRO A 343 26.23 8.63 22.34
N ALA A 344 25.61 8.59 21.16
CA ALA A 344 24.21 8.27 20.97
C ALA A 344 24.06 6.81 20.55
N HIS A 345 23.29 6.03 21.31
CA HIS A 345 22.97 4.64 20.96
C HIS A 345 21.75 4.62 20.06
N LEU A 346 21.94 4.18 18.81
CA LEU A 346 20.87 4.05 17.83
C LEU A 346 20.57 2.58 17.55
N THR A 347 19.31 2.30 17.30
CA THR A 347 18.84 1.02 16.79
C THR A 347 18.45 1.18 15.33
N LEU A 348 19.10 0.44 14.44
CA LEU A 348 18.73 0.35 13.04
C LEU A 348 17.87 -0.90 12.81
N ARG A 349 16.73 -0.73 12.14
CA ARG A 349 15.77 -1.79 11.86
C ARG A 349 15.44 -1.85 10.37
N PHE A 350 15.49 -3.04 9.78
CA PHE A 350 15.01 -3.26 8.43
C PHE A 350 13.49 -3.39 8.42
N LEU A 351 12.84 -2.62 7.55
CA LEU A 351 11.41 -2.65 7.25
C LEU A 351 11.22 -3.29 5.87
N PRO A 352 10.74 -4.55 5.81
CA PRO A 352 10.65 -5.29 4.56
C PRO A 352 9.56 -4.74 3.64
N SER A 353 9.83 -4.74 2.33
CA SER A 353 8.83 -4.41 1.30
C SER A 353 7.90 -5.59 0.98
N SER A 354 8.26 -6.81 1.38
CA SER A 354 7.47 -8.03 1.18
C SER A 354 7.71 -9.02 2.33
N PRO A 355 6.76 -9.92 2.61
CA PRO A 355 6.89 -10.89 3.69
C PRO A 355 7.98 -11.96 3.44
N ALA A 356 8.54 -12.03 2.23
CA ALA A 356 9.64 -12.92 1.91
C ALA A 356 10.97 -12.52 2.58
N TRP A 357 11.08 -11.26 3.01
CA TRP A 357 12.26 -10.72 3.68
C TRP A 357 12.02 -10.65 5.18
N VAL A 358 12.72 -11.48 5.94
CA VAL A 358 12.57 -11.56 7.40
C VAL A 358 13.75 -10.85 8.04
N SER A 359 13.52 -9.81 8.85
CA SER A 359 14.62 -9.16 9.57
C SER A 359 15.26 -10.13 10.57
N SER A 360 16.58 -10.30 10.52
CA SER A 360 17.33 -11.16 11.46
C SER A 360 17.48 -10.55 12.85
N GLY A 361 17.30 -9.23 12.97
CA GLY A 361 17.41 -8.50 14.22
C GLY A 361 17.54 -7.00 14.00
N ASN A 362 17.78 -6.29 15.10
CA ASN A 362 18.12 -4.88 15.10
C ASN A 362 19.65 -4.74 15.12
N LEU A 363 20.20 -3.79 14.36
CA LEU A 363 21.61 -3.43 14.41
C LEU A 363 21.78 -2.25 15.37
N GLU A 364 22.44 -2.49 16.50
CA GLU A 364 22.78 -1.45 17.47
C GLU A 364 24.10 -0.78 17.08
N ILE A 365 24.09 0.55 17.02
CA ILE A 365 25.26 1.34 16.68
C ILE A 365 25.44 2.48 17.68
N GLU A 366 26.67 2.90 17.86
CA GLU A 366 27.03 4.04 18.69
C GLU A 366 27.53 5.17 17.78
N VAL A 367 26.78 6.27 17.70
CA VAL A 367 27.13 7.44 16.88
C VAL A 367 27.66 8.53 17.82
N PRO A 368 28.92 8.97 17.68
CA PRO A 368 29.42 10.06 18.51
C PRO A 368 28.72 11.37 18.12
N VAL A 369 28.05 12.02 19.07
CA VAL A 369 27.43 13.33 18.88
C VAL A 369 28.43 14.42 19.31
N PRO A 370 28.76 15.38 18.44
CA PRO A 370 29.66 16.46 18.82
C PRO A 370 28.95 17.44 19.77
N PRO A 371 29.68 18.06 20.72
CA PRO A 371 29.08 19.06 21.61
C PRO A 371 28.56 20.27 20.80
N PRO A 372 27.56 20.99 21.33
CA PRO A 372 27.02 22.17 20.68
C PRO A 372 28.14 23.21 20.47
N SER A 373 28.27 23.71 19.24
CA SER A 373 29.34 24.66 18.94
C SER A 373 29.17 25.94 19.77
N PRO A 374 30.20 26.41 20.50
CA PRO A 374 30.10 27.64 21.27
C PRO A 374 29.96 28.86 20.35
N TRP A 375 30.45 28.78 19.11
CA TRP A 375 30.38 29.85 18.12
C TRP A 375 28.96 30.24 17.72
N GLY A 376 28.03 29.29 17.61
CA GLY A 376 26.63 29.59 17.34
C GLY A 376 26.03 30.47 18.45
N ARG A 377 26.32 30.15 19.72
CA ARG A 377 25.89 30.96 20.87
C ARG A 377 26.56 32.33 20.87
N ILE A 378 27.87 32.40 20.59
CA ILE A 378 28.60 33.68 20.50
C ILE A 378 28.03 34.57 19.38
N ALA A 379 27.71 34.01 18.21
CA ALA A 379 27.14 34.76 17.10
C ALA A 379 25.74 35.30 17.44
N LEU A 380 24.90 34.49 18.08
CA LEU A 380 23.58 34.92 18.57
C LEU A 380 23.70 36.02 19.64
N ILE A 381 24.59 35.85 20.61
CA ILE A 381 24.86 36.85 21.66
C ILE A 381 25.39 38.14 21.04
N THR A 382 26.32 38.06 20.10
CA THR A 382 26.89 39.22 19.41
C THR A 382 25.82 39.93 18.59
N GLY A 383 24.99 39.18 17.86
CA GLY A 383 23.85 39.72 17.11
C GLY A 383 22.84 40.42 18.02
N ALA A 384 22.48 39.81 19.14
CA ALA A 384 21.61 40.42 20.15
C ALA A 384 22.23 41.71 20.71
N LEU A 385 23.52 41.70 21.08
CA LEU A 385 24.25 42.87 21.56
C LEU A 385 24.28 44.00 20.51
N LEU A 386 24.47 43.68 19.23
CA LEU A 386 24.44 44.66 18.15
C LEU A 386 23.05 45.29 17.98
N ILE A 387 21.98 44.49 18.06
CA ILE A 387 20.60 44.98 18.01
C ILE A 387 20.31 45.87 19.22
N THR A 388 20.69 45.44 20.43
CA THR A 388 20.51 46.23 21.65
C THR A 388 21.31 47.53 21.57
N ALA A 389 22.57 47.49 21.13
CA ALA A 389 23.40 48.69 20.94
C ALA A 389 22.79 49.64 19.89
N TRP A 390 22.22 49.10 18.81
CA TRP A 390 21.52 49.88 17.79
C TRP A 390 20.26 50.55 18.36
N LEU A 391 19.42 49.81 19.11
CA LEU A 391 18.23 50.34 19.77
C LEU A 391 18.59 51.43 20.79
N VAL A 392 19.60 51.18 21.63
CA VAL A 392 20.09 52.17 22.61
C VAL A 392 20.60 53.42 21.89
N ARG A 393 21.38 53.28 20.81
CA ARG A 393 21.87 54.42 20.01
C ARG A 393 20.74 55.16 19.29
N ALA A 394 19.71 54.46 18.82
CA ALA A 394 18.55 55.07 18.18
C ALA A 394 17.66 55.82 19.19
N TRP A 395 17.61 55.37 20.45
CA TRP A 395 16.96 56.05 21.57
C TRP A 395 17.80 57.18 22.16
N TYR A 396 19.13 57.09 22.11
CA TYR A 396 20.08 58.16 22.42
C TYR A 396 20.08 59.21 21.28
N ARG A 397 18.94 59.85 21.04
CA ARG A 397 18.94 61.12 20.32
C ARG A 397 19.66 62.15 21.19
N PRO A 398 20.74 62.80 20.70
CA PRO A 398 21.28 63.97 21.37
C PRO A 398 20.13 64.94 21.62
N GLY A 399 20.01 65.43 22.85
CA GLY A 399 18.97 66.37 23.24
C GLY A 399 18.90 67.47 22.18
N ARG A 400 17.80 67.48 21.42
CA ARG A 400 17.53 68.52 20.44
C ARG A 400 17.45 69.80 21.26
N HIS A 401 18.40 70.73 21.07
CA HIS A 401 18.27 72.07 21.60
C HIS A 401 16.89 72.59 21.18
N GLU A 402 16.07 72.92 22.18
CA GLU A 402 14.74 73.50 21.98
C GLU A 402 14.90 74.87 21.34
N THR A 403 14.73 74.94 20.03
CA THR A 403 14.34 76.18 19.38
C THR A 403 12.86 76.39 19.69
N LYS A 404 12.61 77.29 20.64
CA LYS A 404 11.30 77.77 21.03
C LYS A 404 10.75 78.66 19.91
N GLU A 405 9.94 78.11 19.01
CA GLU A 405 9.20 78.91 18.04
C GLU A 405 7.83 78.27 17.74
N THR A 406 6.83 78.90 18.35
CA THR A 406 5.48 79.19 17.83
C THR A 406 4.64 78.07 17.24
N ASP A 407 3.80 77.55 18.13
CA ASP A 407 2.36 77.31 17.96
C ASP A 407 1.75 77.61 16.57
N GLU A 408 1.51 76.56 15.79
CA GLU A 408 0.33 76.44 14.94
C GLU A 408 0.06 74.94 14.68
N ARG A 409 -0.61 74.30 15.63
CA ARG A 409 -1.20 72.97 15.43
C ARG A 409 -2.34 73.07 14.41
N ARG A 410 -2.07 72.80 13.14
CA ARG A 410 -3.10 72.24 12.25
C ARG A 410 -3.28 70.77 12.56
N SER A 411 -4.30 70.46 13.36
CA SER A 411 -4.88 69.13 13.44
C SER A 411 -5.39 68.75 12.05
N ILE A 412 -4.68 67.83 11.39
CA ILE A 412 -5.19 67.16 10.20
C ILE A 412 -6.32 66.24 10.69
N PRO A 413 -7.58 66.44 10.28
CA PRO A 413 -8.65 65.53 10.64
C PRO A 413 -8.36 64.17 10.02
N SER A 414 -8.42 63.11 10.82
CA SER A 414 -8.37 61.74 10.30
C SER A 414 -9.67 61.48 9.53
N GLY A 415 -9.65 61.72 8.22
CA GLY A 415 -10.77 61.50 7.30
C GLY A 415 -11.09 60.02 7.12
N LYS A 416 -11.55 59.36 8.19
CA LYS A 416 -12.14 58.02 8.13
C LYS A 416 -13.62 58.15 8.50
N PRO A 417 -14.55 57.73 7.62
CA PRO A 417 -15.98 57.70 7.93
C PRO A 417 -16.21 56.83 9.17
N ALA A 418 -16.91 57.36 10.16
CA ALA A 418 -17.28 56.64 11.38
C ALA A 418 -18.72 56.16 11.25
N VAL A 419 -18.94 54.86 11.45
CA VAL A 419 -20.28 54.27 11.59
C VAL A 419 -20.51 54.09 13.08
N GLU A 420 -21.46 54.83 13.63
CA GLU A 420 -21.80 54.74 15.05
C GLU A 420 -23.08 53.90 15.20
N LEU A 421 -22.95 52.80 15.96
CA LEU A 421 -24.06 51.92 16.26
C LEU A 421 -24.78 52.48 17.49
N LEU A 422 -26.01 52.94 17.30
CA LEU A 422 -26.75 53.64 18.37
C LEU A 422 -27.35 52.66 19.38
N GLU A 423 -27.78 51.47 18.95
CA GLU A 423 -28.30 50.42 19.85
C GLU A 423 -27.95 49.00 19.31
N PRO A 424 -27.44 48.08 20.15
CA PRO A 424 -27.28 46.67 19.78
C PRO A 424 -28.63 45.94 19.76
N ALA A 425 -28.82 45.04 18.79
CA ALA A 425 -30.09 44.35 18.55
C ALA A 425 -30.57 43.54 19.78
N GLY A 426 -31.77 43.84 20.27
CA GLY A 426 -32.49 42.99 21.21
C GLY A 426 -33.02 41.72 20.56
N ALA A 427 -33.53 40.79 21.38
CA ALA A 427 -33.95 39.44 20.95
C ALA A 427 -34.98 39.39 19.82
N ASP A 428 -35.70 40.49 19.55
CA ASP A 428 -36.74 40.57 18.53
C ASP A 428 -36.32 41.33 17.24
N GLY A 429 -35.02 41.53 17.02
CA GLY A 429 -34.42 41.67 15.68
C GLY A 429 -34.47 43.05 15.01
N GLY A 430 -33.30 43.71 14.95
CA GLY A 430 -33.02 44.84 14.04
C GLY A 430 -31.85 45.71 14.52
N TRP A 431 -30.97 46.14 13.60
CA TRP A 431 -29.92 47.11 13.90
C TRP A 431 -30.39 48.51 13.48
N ARG A 432 -30.21 49.51 14.34
CA ARG A 432 -30.37 50.92 13.98
C ARG A 432 -29.04 51.65 14.12
N GLY A 433 -28.70 52.42 13.10
CA GLY A 433 -27.51 53.26 13.07
C GLY A 433 -27.70 54.47 12.18
N ARG A 434 -26.77 55.42 12.26
CA ARG A 434 -26.75 56.62 11.42
C ARG A 434 -25.38 56.73 10.75
N VAL A 435 -25.36 57.10 9.48
CA VAL A 435 -24.13 57.43 8.76
C VAL A 435 -24.01 58.94 8.71
N SER A 436 -22.89 59.46 9.19
CA SER A 436 -22.58 60.89 9.18
C SER A 436 -21.26 61.15 8.48
N ASP A 437 -21.16 62.30 7.81
CA ASP A 437 -19.90 62.74 7.20
C ASP A 437 -18.88 63.05 8.30
N ALA A 438 -17.66 62.52 8.15
CA ALA A 438 -16.59 62.69 9.13
C ALA A 438 -16.03 64.12 9.23
N HIS A 439 -16.31 64.99 8.25
CA HIS A 439 -15.81 66.37 8.23
C HIS A 439 -16.83 67.35 8.81
N GLU A 440 -18.12 67.11 8.57
CA GLU A 440 -19.19 68.07 8.90
C GLU A 440 -20.17 67.56 9.96
N GLY A 441 -20.16 66.25 10.28
CA GLY A 441 -21.11 65.64 11.22
C GLY A 441 -22.56 65.58 10.74
N THR A 442 -22.82 65.98 9.48
CA THR A 442 -24.15 65.98 8.87
C THR A 442 -24.56 64.56 8.44
N PRO A 443 -25.87 64.21 8.50
CA PRO A 443 -26.34 62.88 8.08
C PRO A 443 -26.20 62.71 6.57
N VAL A 444 -25.64 61.58 6.13
CA VAL A 444 -25.54 61.24 4.71
C VAL A 444 -26.78 60.43 4.29
N SER A 445 -27.62 60.99 3.44
CA SER A 445 -28.81 60.30 2.91
C SER A 445 -28.45 59.34 1.77
N GLY A 446 -29.08 58.15 1.74
CA GLY A 446 -28.91 57.16 0.67
C GLY A 446 -27.64 56.31 0.73
N ALA A 447 -26.88 56.34 1.82
CA ALA A 447 -25.68 55.52 1.99
C ALA A 447 -26.03 54.01 2.06
N THR A 448 -25.30 53.17 1.32
CA THR A 448 -25.43 51.71 1.37
C THR A 448 -24.44 51.13 2.40
N ILE A 449 -24.92 50.30 3.32
CA ILE A 449 -24.11 49.67 4.37
C ILE A 449 -24.17 48.15 4.20
N THR A 450 -23.02 47.50 4.06
CA THR A 450 -22.94 46.03 4.01
C THR A 450 -22.49 45.49 5.37
N LEU A 451 -23.34 44.69 6.03
CA LEU A 451 -22.98 44.01 7.27
C LEU A 451 -22.36 42.63 6.97
N LEU A 452 -21.13 42.42 7.43
CA LEU A 452 -20.46 41.12 7.41
C LEU A 452 -20.58 40.48 8.80
N ILE A 453 -21.40 39.43 8.91
CA ILE A 453 -21.54 38.65 10.15
C ILE A 453 -20.67 37.40 9.98
N PRO A 454 -19.75 37.09 10.92
CA PRO A 454 -18.96 35.88 10.83
C PRO A 454 -19.87 34.65 10.96
N ALA A 455 -20.02 33.89 9.87
CA ALA A 455 -20.72 32.61 9.83
C ALA A 455 -19.71 31.49 9.51
N PHE A 456 -19.90 30.31 10.10
CA PHE A 456 -19.00 29.15 9.92
C PHE A 456 -19.08 28.49 8.53
N SER A 457 -19.82 29.06 7.57
CA SER A 457 -19.84 28.67 6.16
C SER A 457 -19.42 29.84 5.27
N SER A 458 -18.53 29.58 4.31
CA SER A 458 -17.63 30.53 3.65
C SER A 458 -18.22 31.64 2.77
N ASP A 459 -19.54 31.90 2.78
CA ASP A 459 -20.17 32.93 1.93
C ASP A 459 -20.98 33.96 2.75
N GLY A 460 -20.45 34.40 3.90
CA GLY A 460 -21.10 35.30 4.86
C GLY A 460 -21.45 36.71 4.37
N VAL A 461 -22.50 36.84 3.55
CA VAL A 461 -23.21 38.10 3.29
C VAL A 461 -24.67 37.91 3.70
N ALA A 462 -25.08 38.54 4.80
CA ALA A 462 -26.41 38.33 5.37
C ALA A 462 -27.51 39.24 4.75
N ALA A 463 -27.15 40.44 4.26
CA ALA A 463 -28.04 41.36 3.54
C ALA A 463 -27.23 42.48 2.86
N ARG A 464 -27.80 43.14 1.85
CA ARG A 464 -27.23 44.30 1.14
C ARG A 464 -28.10 45.54 1.29
#